data_AF-A0A538LWW6-F1
#
_entry.id   AF-A0A538LWW6-F1
#
_cell.length_a   1.000
_cell.length_b   1.000
_cell.length_c   1.000
_cell.angle_alpha   90.00
_cell.angle_beta   90.00
_cell.angle_gamma   90.00
#
_symmetry.space_group_name_H-M   'P 1'
#
loop_
_entity.id
_entity.type
_entity.pdbx_description
1 polymer ?
#
loop_
_entity_poly.entity_id
_entity_poly.type
_entity_poly.pdbx_seq_one_letter_code
_entity_poly.pdbx_strand_id
1 'polypeptide(L)' 'MGAPLRRRSPPTDRVIALLDVLAARPGQPLTSSELARRVDITRTTCHSLLMTLADAGYLVRDPRSKTYTLG' A
#
# COMPACT_ATOMS: atom_id res chain seq x y z
N MET A 1 27.97 12.97 -1.95
CA MET A 1 27.62 12.40 -3.27
C MET A 1 26.10 12.30 -3.34
N GLY A 2 25.47 13.14 -4.16
CA GLY A 2 24.01 13.11 -4.34
C GLY A 2 23.61 11.96 -5.26
N ALA A 3 22.84 11.01 -4.74
CA ALA A 3 22.17 10.04 -5.61
C ALA A 3 21.17 10.80 -6.49
N PRO A 4 21.03 10.46 -7.79
CA PRO A 4 20.02 11.08 -8.62
C PRO A 4 18.68 10.79 -7.95
N LEU A 5 17.92 11.85 -7.65
CA LEU A 5 16.51 11.73 -7.34
C LEU A 5 15.88 11.14 -8.60
N ARG A 6 15.84 9.80 -8.64
CA ARG A 6 15.08 9.02 -9.61
C ARG A 6 13.78 9.79 -9.76
N ARG A 7 13.41 10.10 -11.00
CA ARG A 7 12.15 10.77 -11.31
C ARG A 7 11.05 9.80 -10.90
N ARG A 8 10.80 9.71 -9.61
CA ARG A 8 9.87 8.79 -9.00
C ARG A 8 8.53 9.37 -9.35
N SER A 9 7.74 8.59 -10.08
CA SER A 9 6.38 8.98 -10.34
C SER A 9 5.67 9.05 -8.99
N PRO A 10 4.99 10.17 -8.66
CA PRO A 10 4.18 10.27 -7.45
C PRO A 10 3.23 9.07 -7.22
N PRO A 11 2.64 8.41 -8.25
CA PRO A 11 1.86 7.19 -8.04
C PRO A 11 2.71 5.96 -7.67
N THR A 12 3.89 5.78 -8.26
CA THR A 12 4.73 4.60 -8.00
C THR A 12 5.33 4.63 -6.59
N ASP A 13 5.73 5.80 -6.10
CA ASP A 13 6.22 5.94 -4.72
C ASP A 13 5.16 5.59 -3.68
N ARG A 14 3.91 5.95 -3.91
CA ARG A 14 2.80 5.62 -3.00
C ARG A 14 2.57 4.11 -2.95
N VAL A 15 2.68 3.42 -4.09
CA VAL A 15 2.59 1.96 -4.15
C VAL A 15 3.72 1.32 -3.35
N ILE A 16 4.96 1.78 -3.56
CA ILE A 16 6.13 1.28 -2.81
C ILE A 16 5.92 1.51 -1.30
N ALA A 17 5.49 2.71 -0.89
CA ALA A 17 5.23 3.02 0.51
C ALA A 17 4.12 2.15 1.13
N LEU A 18 3.05 1.84 0.38
CA LEU A 18 2.01 0.92 0.85
C LEU A 18 2.55 -0.49 1.08
N LEU A 19 3.36 -0.99 0.13
CA LEU A 19 4.01 -2.30 0.24
C LEU A 19 4.99 -2.33 1.41
N ASP A 20 5.81 -1.29 1.59
CA ASP A 20 6.76 -1.16 2.70
C ASP A 20 6.05 -1.17 4.05
N VAL A 21 4.90 -0.49 4.17
CA VAL A 21 4.10 -0.47 5.40
C VAL A 21 3.57 -1.86 5.76
N LEU A 22 3.20 -2.65 4.76
CA LEU A 22 2.74 -4.04 4.95
C LEU A 22 3.92 -4.99 5.20
N ALA A 23 5.05 -4.77 4.52
CA ALA A 23 6.28 -5.56 4.64
C ALA A 23 6.97 -5.36 5.99
N ALA A 24 6.82 -4.17 6.59
CA ALA A 24 7.35 -3.88 7.92
C ALA A 24 6.77 -4.79 9.02
N ARG A 25 5.60 -5.40 8.79
CA ARG A 25 4.92 -6.30 9.74
C ARG A 25 4.24 -7.45 9.01
N PRO A 26 5.01 -8.46 8.54
CA PRO A 26 4.46 -9.61 7.86
C PRO A 26 3.45 -10.33 8.76
N GLY A 27 2.27 -10.64 8.23
CA GLY A 27 1.19 -11.30 8.98
C GLY A 27 0.33 -10.40 9.86
N GLN A 28 0.59 -9.07 9.91
CA GLN A 28 -0.30 -8.13 10.60
C GLN A 28 -1.27 -7.48 9.59
N PRO A 29 -2.55 -7.89 9.55
CA PRO A 29 -3.53 -7.30 8.63
C PRO A 29 -3.78 -5.82 8.94
N LEU A 30 -3.76 -4.97 7.91
CA LEU A 30 -4.04 -3.53 8.04
C LEU A 30 -5.28 -3.13 7.25
N THR A 31 -6.10 -2.24 7.81
CA THR A 31 -7.24 -1.68 7.09
C THR A 31 -6.80 -0.64 6.06
N SER A 32 -7.63 -0.39 5.04
CA SER A 32 -7.40 0.68 4.06
C SER A 32 -7.26 2.07 4.69
N SER A 33 -7.91 2.29 5.84
CA SER A 33 -7.85 3.56 6.57
C SER A 33 -6.51 3.75 7.29
N GLU A 34 -5.98 2.68 7.89
CA GLU A 34 -4.65 2.70 8.50
C GLU A 34 -3.56 2.91 7.45
N LEU A 35 -3.69 2.22 6.31
CA LEU A 35 -2.77 2.36 5.18
C LEU A 35 -2.79 3.79 4.61
N ALA A 36 -3.98 4.36 4.42
CA ALA A 36 -4.13 5.74 3.93
C ALA A 36 -3.47 6.76 4.88
N ARG A 37 -3.63 6.58 6.19
CA ARG A 37 -3.00 7.45 7.20
C ARG A 37 -1.48 7.31 7.25
N ARG A 38 -0.96 6.08 7.11
CA ARG A 38 0.50 5.83 7.17
C ARG A 38 1.25 6.34 5.95
N VAL A 39 0.61 6.34 4.78
CA VAL A 39 1.21 6.80 3.51
C VAL A 39 0.81 8.23 3.17
N ASP A 40 0.00 8.88 4.02
CA ASP A 40 -0.49 10.26 3.85
C ASP A 40 -1.17 10.51 2.50
N ILE A 41 -2.14 9.65 2.16
CA ILE A 41 -2.92 9.72 0.91
C ILE A 41 -4.41 9.73 1.17
N THR A 42 -5.18 10.24 0.20
CA THR A 42 -6.64 10.22 0.30
C THR A 42 -7.18 8.80 0.35
N ARG A 43 -8.32 8.64 1.03
CA ARG A 43 -8.99 7.34 1.16
C ARG A 43 -9.39 6.74 -0.18
N THR A 44 -9.79 7.57 -1.14
CA THR A 44 -10.13 7.15 -2.50
C THR A 44 -8.90 6.61 -3.22
N THR A 45 -7.79 7.36 -3.22
CA THR A 45 -6.54 6.92 -3.85
C THR A 45 -6.02 5.63 -3.21
N CYS A 46 -6.01 5.55 -1.88
CA CYS A 46 -5.60 4.35 -1.16
C CYS A 46 -6.45 3.14 -1.58
N HIS A 47 -7.78 3.30 -1.60
CA HIS A 47 -8.68 2.22 -1.99
C HIS A 47 -8.42 1.75 -3.43
N SER A 48 -8.26 2.66 -4.38
CA SER A 48 -7.95 2.31 -5.78
C SER A 48 -6.63 1.55 -5.89
N LEU A 49 -5.56 2.02 -5.23
CA LEU A 49 -4.26 1.35 -5.25
C LEU A 49 -4.32 -0.04 -4.62
N LEU A 50 -4.98 -0.19 -3.47
CA LEU A 50 -5.13 -1.47 -2.79
C LEU A 50 -5.96 -2.47 -3.60
N MET A 51 -7.01 -2.00 -4.28
CA MET A 51 -7.80 -2.84 -5.19
C MET A 51 -6.94 -3.32 -6.36
N THR A 52 -6.19 -2.43 -7.01
CA THR A 52 -5.28 -2.81 -8.10
C THR A 52 -4.21 -3.80 -7.65
N LEU A 53 -3.61 -3.58 -6.48
CA LEU A 53 -2.59 -4.49 -5.94
C LEU A 53 -3.16 -5.85 -5.53
N ALA A 54 -4.39 -5.89 -5.01
CA ALA A 54 -5.07 -7.14 -4.69
C ALA A 54 -5.49 -7.92 -5.95
N ASP A 55 -6.02 -7.22 -6.96
CA ASP A 55 -6.38 -7.80 -8.26
C ASP A 55 -5.15 -8.39 -8.98
N ALA A 56 -4.00 -7.73 -8.88
CA ALA A 56 -2.73 -8.21 -9.40
C ALA A 56 -2.07 -9.31 -8.55
N GLY A 57 -2.68 -9.71 -7.42
CA GLY A 57 -2.18 -10.79 -6.57
C GLY A 57 -0.98 -10.44 -5.69
N TYR A 58 -0.72 -9.14 -5.43
CA TYR A 58 0.30 -8.71 -4.46
C TYR A 58 -0.24 -8.63 -3.02
N LEU A 59 -1.55 -8.46 -2.89
CA LEU A 59 -2.23 -8.30 -1.61
C LEU A 59 -3.36 -9.31 -1.47
N VAL A 60 -3.44 -9.93 -0.30
CA VAL A 60 -4.60 -10.70 0.11
C VAL A 60 -5.53 -9.79 0.91
N ARG A 61 -6.77 -9.67 0.45
CA ARG A 61 -7.82 -8.94 1.14
C ARG A 61 -8.68 -9.91 1.97
N ASP A 62 -8.79 -9.65 3.26
CA ASP A 62 -9.76 -10.34 4.12
C ASP A 62 -11.15 -9.68 3.97
N PRO A 63 -12.17 -10.39 3.45
CA PRO A 63 -13.50 -9.82 3.25
C PRO A 63 -14.27 -9.60 4.57
N ARG A 64 -13.91 -10.32 5.63
CA ARG A 64 -14.57 -10.29 6.94
C ARG A 64 -14.07 -9.11 7.78
N SER A 65 -12.76 -8.91 7.78
CA SER A 65 -12.06 -7.88 8.55
C SER A 65 -11.80 -6.60 7.73
N LYS A 66 -11.99 -6.64 6.40
CA LYS A 66 -11.67 -5.55 5.46
C LYS A 66 -10.22 -5.07 5.54
N THR A 67 -9.33 -6.00 5.85
CA THR A 67 -7.89 -5.78 5.98
C THR A 67 -7.12 -6.34 4.81
N TYR A 68 -5.87 -5.90 4.68
CA TYR A 68 -4.94 -6.27 3.63
C TYR A 68 -3.64 -6.80 4.25
N THR A 69 -3.10 -7.85 3.66
CA THR A 69 -1.78 -8.42 3.96
C THR A 69 -1.01 -8.66 2.66
N LEU A 70 0.32 -8.75 2.74
CA LEU A 70 1.14 -9.25 1.63
C LEU A 70 0.89 -10.75 1.45
N GLY A 71 0.77 -11.21 0.21
CA GLY A 71 0.59 -12.63 -0.12
C GLY A 71 0.23 -12.84 -1.57
#